data_AF-A0A8S4QLS0-F1
#
_entry.id   AF-A0A8S4QLS0-F1
#
_cell.length_a   1.000
_cell.length_b   1.000
_cell.length_c   1.000
_cell.angle_alpha   90.00
_cell.angle_beta   90.00
_cell.angle_gamma   90.00
#
_symmetry.space_group_name_H-M   'P 1'
#
loop_
_entity.id
_entity.type
_entity.pdbx_description
1 polymer ?
#
loop_
_entity_poly.entity_id
_entity_poly.type
_entity_poly.pdbx_seq_one_letter_code
_entity_poly.pdbx_strand_id
1 'polypeptide(L)'
;VETFRLLVAVTVLTCQTDRQRADTINDWILLAIETKTALGNLYGFSAIMFGLCMPQVECLENAWNILRRMYTDNAFMFEAKLRPCFKNMNEGTYPLPPNTTTPYVIPSVLCFHLFGKCL
;
A
#
# COMPACT_ATOMS: atom_id res chain seq x y z
N VAL A 1 10.22 -3.62 -5.49
CA VAL A 1 8.93 -2.97 -5.13
C VAL A 1 8.25 -2.39 -6.36
N GLU A 2 9.00 -1.76 -7.27
CA GLU A 2 8.46 -1.02 -8.42
C GLU A 2 7.49 -1.83 -9.29
N THR A 3 7.84 -3.05 -9.69
CA THR A 3 6.95 -3.90 -10.50
C THR A 3 5.64 -4.23 -9.78
N PHE A 4 5.71 -4.53 -8.48
CA PHE A 4 4.53 -4.91 -7.72
C PHE A 4 3.62 -3.70 -7.43
N ARG A 5 4.20 -2.54 -7.13
CA ARG A 5 3.47 -1.27 -7.04
C ARG A 5 2.72 -0.97 -8.33
N LEU A 6 3.38 -1.11 -9.48
CA LEU A 6 2.77 -0.88 -10.79
C LEU A 6 1.68 -1.90 -11.09
N LEU A 7 1.87 -3.18 -10.73
CA LEU A 7 0.83 -4.20 -10.86
C LEU A 7 -0.46 -3.78 -10.13
N VAL A 8 -0.33 -3.36 -8.86
CA VAL A 8 -1.47 -2.89 -8.05
C VAL A 8 -2.19 -1.75 -8.76
N ALA A 9 -1.46 -0.71 -9.15
CA ALA A 9 -2.09 0.45 -9.80
C ALA A 9 -2.70 0.13 -11.16
N VAL A 10 -2.03 -0.66 -12.00
CA VAL A 10 -2.53 -1.04 -13.32
C VAL A 10 -3.81 -1.86 -13.20
N THR A 11 -3.91 -2.78 -12.23
CA THR A 11 -5.15 -3.55 -12.02
C THR A 11 -6.34 -2.67 -11.66
N VAL A 12 -6.13 -1.57 -10.94
CA VAL A 12 -7.19 -0.59 -10.66
C VAL A 12 -7.49 0.27 -11.90
N LEU A 13 -6.46 0.81 -12.56
CA LEU A 13 -6.62 1.76 -13.66
C LEU A 13 -7.21 1.13 -14.94
N THR A 14 -7.06 -0.18 -15.12
CA THR A 14 -7.57 -0.91 -16.30
C THR A 14 -9.01 -1.37 -16.16
N CYS A 15 -9.63 -1.24 -14.98
CA CYS A 15 -11.05 -1.49 -14.78
C CYS A 15 -11.91 -0.52 -15.63
N GLN A 16 -13.01 -1.05 -16.17
CA GLN A 16 -13.87 -0.34 -17.11
C GLN A 16 -14.87 0.60 -16.43
N THR A 17 -15.20 0.34 -15.17
CA THR A 17 -16.20 1.12 -14.41
C THR A 17 -15.67 1.54 -13.04
N ASP A 18 -16.17 2.64 -12.50
CA ASP A 18 -15.81 3.10 -11.16
C ASP A 18 -16.22 2.10 -10.06
N ARG A 19 -17.28 1.31 -10.30
CA ARG A 19 -17.67 0.22 -9.41
C ARG A 19 -16.61 -0.88 -9.34
N GLN A 20 -16.13 -1.36 -10.50
CA GLN A 20 -15.06 -2.35 -10.59
C GLN A 20 -13.74 -1.83 -9.99
N ARG A 21 -13.44 -0.54 -10.20
CA ARG A 21 -12.29 0.11 -9.54
C ARG A 21 -12.42 0.06 -8.03
N ALA A 22 -13.60 0.40 -7.49
CA ALA A 22 -13.85 0.36 -6.05
C ALA A 22 -13.73 -1.06 -5.47
N ASP A 23 -14.24 -2.08 -6.19
CA ASP A 23 -14.07 -3.49 -5.81
C ASP A 23 -12.60 -3.89 -5.78
N THR A 24 -11.85 -3.55 -6.83
CA THR A 24 -10.42 -3.87 -6.93
C THR A 24 -9.60 -3.15 -5.85
N ILE A 25 -9.92 -1.89 -5.54
CA ILE A 25 -9.29 -1.16 -4.43
C ILE A 25 -9.60 -1.85 -3.09
N ASN A 26 -10.85 -2.28 -2.86
CA ASN A 26 -11.22 -3.01 -1.66
C ASN A 26 -10.42 -4.31 -1.50
N ASP A 27 -10.27 -5.08 -2.58
CA ASP A 27 -9.52 -6.34 -2.57
C ASP A 27 -8.04 -6.11 -2.25
N TRP A 28 -7.43 -5.05 -2.80
CA TRP A 28 -6.07 -4.67 -2.45
C TRP A 28 -5.94 -4.21 -0.99
N ILE A 29 -6.94 -3.52 -0.44
CA ILE A 29 -6.94 -3.14 0.98
C ILE A 29 -6.99 -4.39 1.87
N LEU A 30 -7.88 -5.34 1.56
CA LEU A 30 -7.96 -6.61 2.29
C LEU A 30 -6.66 -7.40 2.19
N LEU A 31 -6.07 -7.48 0.99
CA LEU A 31 -4.79 -8.14 0.81
C LEU A 31 -3.66 -7.43 1.57
N ALA A 32 -3.67 -6.10 1.64
CA ALA A 32 -2.70 -5.34 2.43
C ALA A 32 -2.81 -5.66 3.93
N ILE A 33 -4.03 -5.83 4.44
CA ILE A 33 -4.28 -6.24 5.83
C ILE A 33 -3.64 -7.62 6.07
N GLU A 34 -4.04 -8.63 5.31
CA GLU A 34 -3.55 -10.01 5.49
C GLU A 34 -2.03 -10.12 5.32
N THR A 35 -1.48 -9.43 4.31
CA THR A 35 -0.04 -9.40 4.04
C THR A 35 0.74 -8.82 5.22
N LYS A 36 0.19 -7.81 5.89
CA LYS A 36 0.80 -7.17 7.06
C LYS A 36 0.61 -7.98 8.34
N THR A 37 -0.60 -8.43 8.63
CA THR A 37 -0.96 -9.00 9.94
C THR A 37 -0.75 -10.50 10.01
N ALA A 38 -1.27 -11.25 9.04
CA ALA A 38 -1.19 -12.71 9.02
C ALA A 38 0.21 -13.18 8.58
N LEU A 39 0.77 -12.58 7.54
CA LEU A 39 2.07 -13.00 6.99
C LEU A 39 3.27 -12.28 7.60
N GLY A 40 3.07 -11.08 8.15
CA GLY A 40 4.20 -10.23 8.59
C GLY A 40 5.13 -9.84 7.44
N ASN A 41 4.61 -9.76 6.21
CA ASN A 41 5.37 -9.41 5.01
C ASN A 41 5.29 -7.89 4.77
N LEU A 42 6.16 -7.15 5.45
CA LEU A 42 6.19 -5.69 5.39
C LEU A 42 6.63 -5.17 4.02
N TYR A 43 7.45 -5.93 3.28
CA TYR A 43 7.83 -5.62 1.91
C TYR A 43 6.62 -5.68 0.95
N GLY A 44 5.85 -6.76 0.99
CA GLY A 44 4.63 -6.93 0.18
C GLY A 44 3.56 -5.90 0.54
N PHE A 45 3.33 -5.69 1.83
CA PHE A 45 2.43 -4.63 2.33
C PHE A 45 2.82 -3.26 1.77
N SER A 46 4.11 -2.90 1.87
CA SER A 46 4.60 -1.60 1.37
C SER A 46 4.34 -1.42 -0.12
N ALA A 47 4.52 -2.48 -0.93
CA ALA A 47 4.30 -2.41 -2.37
C ALA A 47 2.83 -2.18 -2.72
N ILE A 48 1.89 -2.80 -2.00
CA ILE A 48 0.45 -2.57 -2.15
C ILE A 48 0.11 -1.12 -1.78
N MET A 49 0.60 -0.65 -0.63
CA MET A 49 0.37 0.73 -0.17
C MET A 49 0.93 1.76 -1.15
N PHE A 50 2.14 1.55 -1.67
CA PHE A 50 2.71 2.41 -2.70
C PHE A 50 1.83 2.46 -3.96
N GLY A 51 1.15 1.37 -4.32
CA GLY A 51 0.28 1.31 -5.50
C GLY A 51 -1.03 2.06 -5.29
N LEU A 52 -1.66 1.86 -4.13
CA LEU A 52 -2.91 2.54 -3.75
C LEU A 52 -2.73 4.03 -3.50
N CYS A 53 -1.56 4.45 -2.99
CA CYS A 53 -1.21 5.85 -2.74
C CYS A 53 -0.56 6.54 -3.96
N MET A 54 -0.65 5.97 -5.16
CA MET A 54 -0.19 6.66 -6.36
C MET A 54 -1.17 7.80 -6.70
N PRO A 55 -0.69 8.98 -7.12
CA PRO A 55 -1.58 10.10 -7.50
C PRO A 55 -2.63 9.70 -8.55
N GLN A 56 -2.26 8.82 -9.50
CA GLN A 56 -3.15 8.30 -10.54
C GLN A 56 -4.30 7.44 -9.99
N VAL A 57 -4.09 6.77 -8.85
CA VAL A 57 -5.11 5.96 -8.18
C VAL A 57 -5.91 6.82 -7.19
N GLU A 58 -5.25 7.71 -6.45
CA GLU A 58 -5.89 8.60 -5.48
C GLU A 58 -6.86 9.60 -6.13
N CYS A 59 -6.59 10.04 -7.36
CA CYS A 59 -7.47 10.97 -8.07
C CYS A 59 -8.77 10.35 -8.59
N LEU A 60 -9.00 9.04 -8.39
CA LEU A 60 -10.22 8.33 -8.81
C LEU A 60 -11.39 8.58 -7.84
N GLU A 61 -11.82 9.83 -7.70
CA GLU A 61 -12.76 10.27 -6.66
C GLU A 61 -14.05 9.43 -6.61
N ASN A 62 -14.64 9.12 -7.77
CA ASN A 62 -15.85 8.30 -7.86
C ASN A 62 -15.65 6.90 -7.27
N ALA A 63 -14.55 6.23 -7.61
CA ALA A 63 -14.25 4.90 -7.10
C ALA A 63 -14.02 4.92 -5.59
N TRP A 64 -13.28 5.92 -5.07
CA TRP A 64 -13.08 6.09 -3.64
C TRP A 64 -14.37 6.42 -2.90
N ASN A 65 -15.28 7.19 -3.50
CA ASN A 65 -16.59 7.48 -2.92
C ASN A 65 -17.49 6.24 -2.90
N ILE A 66 -17.47 5.41 -3.94
CA ILE A 66 -18.17 4.11 -3.96
C ILE A 66 -17.60 3.20 -2.88
N LEU A 67 -16.28 3.09 -2.77
CA LEU A 67 -15.61 2.31 -1.73
C LEU A 67 -16.08 2.74 -0.33
N ARG A 68 -16.08 4.05 -0.03
CA ARG A 68 -16.52 4.58 1.27
C ARG A 68 -17.99 4.29 1.60
N ARG A 69 -18.84 4.13 0.58
CA ARG A 69 -20.27 3.83 0.77
C ARG A 69 -20.55 2.34 0.90
N MET A 70 -19.81 1.51 0.15
CA MET A 70 -20.05 0.07 0.04
C MET A 70 -19.20 -0.76 1.01
N TYR A 71 -17.99 -0.28 1.32
CA TYR A 71 -16.97 -0.97 2.11
C TYR A 71 -16.41 -0.03 3.19
N THR A 72 -17.31 0.61 3.94
CA THR A 72 -17.00 1.66 4.92
C THR A 72 -15.88 1.28 5.89
N ASP A 73 -15.94 0.09 6.47
CA ASP A 73 -14.96 -0.37 7.47
C ASP A 73 -13.56 -0.53 6.85
N ASN A 74 -13.49 -1.03 5.61
CA ASN A 74 -12.22 -1.21 4.90
C ASN A 74 -11.65 0.13 4.44
N ALA A 75 -12.50 1.05 3.97
CA ALA A 75 -12.09 2.41 3.64
C ALA A 75 -11.54 3.14 4.88
N PHE A 76 -12.21 2.99 6.03
CA PHE A 76 -11.74 3.53 7.29
C PHE A 76 -10.42 2.87 7.74
N MET A 77 -10.32 1.55 7.64
CA MET A 77 -9.09 0.81 7.96
C MET A 77 -7.88 1.31 7.15
N PHE A 78 -8.07 1.52 5.85
CA PHE A 78 -7.04 2.03 4.96
C PHE A 78 -6.55 3.42 5.39
N GLU A 79 -7.47 4.36 5.60
CA GLU A 79 -7.15 5.74 5.97
C GLU A 79 -6.60 5.88 7.40
N ALA A 80 -7.27 5.25 8.37
CA ALA A 80 -6.97 5.45 9.79
C ALA A 80 -5.81 4.57 10.29
N LYS A 81 -5.50 3.45 9.62
CA LYS A 81 -4.48 2.50 10.11
C LYS A 81 -3.39 2.22 9.09
N LEU A 82 -3.74 1.83 7.86
CA LEU A 82 -2.74 1.38 6.89
C LEU A 82 -1.87 2.54 6.39
N ARG A 83 -2.46 3.68 6.03
CA ARG A 83 -1.71 4.88 5.61
C ARG A 83 -0.76 5.41 6.69
N PRO A 84 -1.18 5.64 7.96
CA PRO A 84 -0.26 6.05 9.02
C PRO A 84 0.85 5.03 9.26
N CYS A 85 0.53 3.73 9.25
CA CYS A 85 1.54 2.67 9.37
C CYS A 85 2.59 2.76 8.27
N PHE A 86 2.15 2.87 7.01
CA PHE A 86 3.05 2.96 5.87
C PHE A 86 3.95 4.20 5.94
N LYS A 87 3.41 5.34 6.39
CA LYS A 87 4.19 6.55 6.65
C LYS A 87 5.26 6.31 7.72
N ASN A 88 4.91 5.76 8.87
CA ASN A 88 5.86 5.45 9.95
C ASN A 88 6.96 4.47 9.50
N MET A 89 6.63 3.53 8.63
CA MET A 89 7.62 2.60 8.04
C MET A 89 8.62 3.33 7.14
N ASN A 90 8.17 4.32 6.36
CA ASN A 90 9.05 5.14 5.52
C ASN A 90 9.95 6.07 6.36
N GLU A 91 9.46 6.54 7.51
CA GLU A 91 10.21 7.38 8.45
C GLU A 91 11.15 6.56 9.35
N GLY A 92 11.11 5.22 9.28
CA GLY A 92 11.91 4.34 10.14
C GLY A 92 11.46 4.30 11.60
N THR A 93 10.28 4.85 11.92
CA THR A 93 9.72 4.92 13.27
C THR A 93 8.80 3.74 13.58
N TYR A 94 8.53 2.87 12.60
CA TYR A 94 7.69 1.70 12.78
C TYR A 94 8.45 0.57 13.49
N PRO A 95 8.05 0.17 14.72
CA PRO A 95 8.71 -0.91 15.43
C PRO A 95 8.49 -2.22 14.67
N LEU A 96 9.56 -2.99 14.47
CA LEU A 96 9.49 -4.30 13.80
C LEU A 96 8.72 -5.29 14.69
N PRO A 97 7.52 -5.73 14.27
CA PRO A 97 6.73 -6.67 15.07
C PRO A 97 7.42 -8.05 15.13
N PRO A 98 7.24 -8.82 16.21
CA PRO A 98 7.87 -10.13 16.37
C PRO A 98 7.44 -11.15 15.31
N ASN A 99 6.27 -10.97 14.69
CA ASN A 99 5.78 -11.80 13.60
C ASN A 99 6.29 -11.37 12.21
N THR A 100 7.32 -10.52 12.12
CA THR A 100 7.86 -10.07 10.83
C THR A 100 8.59 -11.21 10.12
N THR A 101 8.05 -11.68 8.99
CA THR A 101 8.67 -12.70 8.14
C THR A 101 9.51 -12.05 7.02
N THR A 102 9.13 -10.86 6.55
CA THR A 102 9.87 -10.13 5.51
C THR A 102 9.94 -8.64 5.86
N PRO A 103 11.14 -8.09 6.16
CA PRO A 103 11.28 -6.70 6.59
C PRO A 103 11.09 -5.72 5.43
N TYR A 104 10.74 -4.48 5.77
CA TYR A 104 10.70 -3.37 4.82
C TYR A 104 12.11 -2.76 4.67
N VAL A 105 12.77 -3.05 3.55
CA VAL A 105 14.19 -2.71 3.33
C VAL A 105 14.42 -1.50 2.41
N ILE A 106 13.37 -0.92 1.83
CA ILE A 106 13.50 0.18 0.84
C ILE A 106 14.25 1.40 1.40
N PRO A 107 13.94 1.92 2.60
CA PRO A 107 14.66 3.07 3.16
C PRO A 107 16.15 2.76 3.33
N SER A 108 16.49 1.55 3.81
CA SER A 108 17.87 1.11 3.98
C SER A 108 18.61 1.03 2.64
N VAL A 109 18.01 0.38 1.62
CA VAL A 109 18.60 0.25 0.29
C VAL A 109 18.83 1.62 -0.36
N LEU A 110 17.86 2.53 -0.24
CA LEU A 110 17.98 3.88 -0.79
C LEU A 110 19.10 4.67 -0.10
N CYS A 111 19.19 4.61 1.23
CA CYS A 111 20.30 5.21 1.97
C CYS A 111 21.65 4.67 1.49
N PHE A 112 21.82 3.35 1.40
CA PHE A 112 23.07 2.76 0.89
C PHE A 112 23.40 3.20 -0.53
N HIS A 113 22.40 3.28 -1.42
CA HIS A 113 22.60 3.74 -2.78
C HIS A 113 23.03 5.22 -2.85
N LEU A 114 22.39 6.09 -2.06
CA LEU A 114 22.75 7.51 -1.98
C LEU A 114 24.15 7.71 -1.40
N PHE A 115 24.49 7.01 -0.31
CA PHE A 115 25.83 7.05 0.27
C PHE A 115 26.89 6.52 -0.68
N GLY A 116 26.61 5.44 -1.41
CA GLY A 116 27.51 4.87 -2.41
C GLY A 116 27.73 5.74 -3.65
N LYS A 117 26.87 6.74 -3.90
CA LYS A 117 27.08 7.76 -4.94
C LYS A 117 27.84 9.00 -4.45
N CYS A 118 28.01 9.15 -3.14
CA CYS A 118 28.77 10.24 -2.53
C CYS A 118 30.25 9.88 -2.26
N LEU A 119 30.63 8.60 -2.39
CA LEU A 119 32.02 8.15 -2.48
C LEU A 119 32.47 8.08 -3.95
#